data_AF-A0A8J7LFG2-F1
#
_entry.id   AF-A0A8J7LFG2-F1
#
_cell.length_a   1.000
_cell.length_b   1.000
_cell.length_c   1.000
_cell.angle_alpha   90.00
_cell.angle_beta   90.00
_cell.angle_gamma   90.00
#
_symmetry.space_group_name_H-M   'P 1'
#
loop_
_entity.id
_entity.type
_entity.pdbx_description
1 polymer ?
#
loop_
_entity_poly.entity_id
_entity_poly.type
_entity_poly.pdbx_seq_one_letter_code
_entity_poly.pdbx_strand_id
1 'polypeptide(L)' 'MSFSDVVEAIKGLSIEEKQELQILLKQYLREERREEIYKNLNTAQIEEQKGELKFSSNINELKQLIEE' A
#
# COMPACT_ATOMS: atom_id res chain seq x y z
N MET A 1 -19.91 -14.04 -5.21
CA MET A 1 -18.86 -14.77 -4.48
C MET A 1 -18.49 -13.92 -3.28
N SER A 2 -18.79 -14.42 -2.08
CA SER A 2 -18.42 -13.80 -0.80
C SER A 2 -16.98 -14.15 -0.42
N PHE A 3 -16.37 -13.42 0.51
CA PHE A 3 -15.06 -13.81 1.06
C PHE A 3 -15.10 -15.22 1.67
N SER A 4 -16.23 -15.59 2.29
CA SER A 4 -16.44 -16.93 2.81
C SER A 4 -16.38 -17.98 1.70
N ASP A 5 -16.97 -17.71 0.53
CA ASP A 5 -16.95 -18.63 -0.62
C ASP A 5 -15.51 -18.84 -1.11
N VAL A 6 -14.70 -17.78 -1.12
CA VAL A 6 -13.27 -17.84 -1.50
C VAL A 6 -12.47 -18.68 -0.50
N VAL A 7 -12.70 -18.50 0.80
CA VAL A 7 -12.02 -19.28 1.84
C VAL A 7 -12.34 -20.76 1.71
N GLU A 8 -13.61 -21.12 1.50
CA GLU A 8 -14.02 -22.51 1.30
C GLU A 8 -13.41 -23.10 0.02
N ALA A 9 -13.36 -22.33 -1.07
CA ALA A 9 -12.69 -22.76 -2.30
C ALA A 9 -11.19 -23.03 -2.06
N ILE A 10 -10.48 -22.14 -1.36
CA ILE A 10 -9.07 -22.32 -1.03
C ILE A 10 -8.85 -23.55 -0.13
N LYS A 11 -9.75 -23.83 0.81
CA LYS A 11 -9.65 -25.02 1.68
C LYS A 11 -9.65 -26.31 0.87
N GLY A 12 -10.44 -26.38 -0.20
CA GLY A 12 -10.57 -27.55 -1.08
C GLY A 12 -9.37 -27.84 -1.97
N LEU A 13 -8.45 -26.89 -2.15
CA LEU A 13 -7.26 -27.04 -3.01
C LEU A 13 -6.25 -28.06 -2.45
N SER A 14 -5.45 -28.64 -3.34
CA SER A 14 -4.29 -29.46 -2.98
C SER A 14 -3.21 -28.63 -2.26
N ILE A 15 -2.21 -29.29 -1.68
CA ILE A 15 -1.10 -28.60 -1.03
C ILE A 15 -0.29 -27.78 -2.04
N GLU A 16 -0.06 -28.34 -3.22
CA GLU A 16 0.69 -27.72 -4.32
C GLU A 16 -0.03 -26.47 -4.83
N GLU A 17 -1.34 -26.57 -5.07
CA GLU A 17 -2.17 -25.44 -5.49
C GLU A 17 -2.19 -24.32 -4.44
N LYS A 18 -2.26 -24.67 -3.14
CA LYS A 18 -2.16 -23.70 -2.04
C LYS A 18 -0.80 -23.00 -2.02
N GLN A 19 0.28 -23.73 -2.28
CA GLN A 19 1.64 -23.17 -2.33
C GLN A 19 1.80 -22.22 -3.52
N GLU A 20 1.32 -22.61 -4.70
CA GLU A 20 1.33 -21.76 -5.89
C GLU A 20 0.52 -20.48 -5.67
N LEU A 21 -0.71 -20.62 -5.13
CA LEU A 21 -1.56 -19.48 -4.79
C LEU A 21 -0.88 -18.54 -3.79
N GLN A 22 -0.17 -19.08 -2.79
CA GLN A 22 0.58 -18.26 -1.84
C GLN A 22 1.68 -17.43 -2.54
N ILE A 23 2.40 -18.02 -3.50
CA ILE A 23 3.46 -17.33 -4.25
C ILE A 23 2.86 -16.20 -5.09
N LEU A 24 1.78 -16.48 -5.81
CA LEU A 24 1.08 -15.50 -6.64
C LEU A 24 0.52 -14.34 -5.80
N LEU A 25 -0.13 -14.65 -4.66
CA LEU A 25 -0.70 -13.63 -3.79
C LEU A 25 0.38 -12.71 -3.20
N LYS A 26 1.54 -13.27 -2.81
CA LYS A 26 2.71 -12.47 -2.39
C LYS A 26 3.18 -11.52 -3.49
N GLN A 27 3.17 -11.96 -4.74
CA GLN A 27 3.53 -11.09 -5.87
C GLN A 27 2.53 -9.96 -6.05
N TYR A 28 1.23 -10.25 -6.03
CA TYR A 28 0.18 -9.23 -6.20
C TYR A 28 0.21 -8.18 -5.10
N LEU A 29 0.33 -8.58 -3.83
CA LEU A 29 0.46 -7.64 -2.71
C LEU A 29 1.67 -6.71 -2.86
N ARG A 30 2.79 -7.21 -3.41
CA ARG A 30 3.95 -6.36 -3.69
C ARG A 30 3.67 -5.35 -4.81
N GLU A 31 2.94 -5.75 -5.86
CA GLU A 31 2.58 -4.82 -6.94
C GLU A 31 1.61 -3.74 -6.45
N GLU A 32 0.60 -4.12 -5.67
CA GLU A 32 -0.33 -3.16 -5.06
C GLU A 32 0.41 -2.13 -4.20
N ARG A 33 1.38 -2.58 -3.38
CA ARG A 33 2.21 -1.67 -2.58
C ARG A 33 3.10 -0.77 -3.44
N ARG A 34 3.62 -1.27 -4.57
CA ARG A 34 4.40 -0.45 -5.52
C ARG A 34 3.52 0.62 -6.17
N GLU A 35 2.30 0.29 -6.54
CA GLU A 35 1.35 1.24 -7.12
C GLU A 35 0.98 2.33 -6.10
N GLU A 36 0.78 1.96 -4.84
CA GLU A 36 0.54 2.92 -3.75
C GLU A 36 1.72 3.89 -3.59
N ILE A 37 2.95 3.38 -3.56
CA ILE A 37 4.17 4.23 -3.49
C ILE A 37 4.23 5.19 -4.69
N TYR A 38 3.93 4.71 -5.89
CA TYR A 38 3.94 5.53 -7.09
C TYR A 38 2.87 6.62 -7.05
N LYS A 39 1.65 6.30 -6.58
CA LYS A 39 0.58 7.29 -6.37
C LYS A 39 1.02 8.35 -5.36
N ASN A 40 1.58 7.94 -4.23
CA ASN A 40 2.07 8.87 -3.20
C ASN A 40 3.17 9.79 -3.75
N LEU A 41 4.09 9.25 -4.56
CA LEU A 41 5.13 10.04 -5.22
C LEU A 41 4.51 11.11 -6.13
N ASN A 42 3.55 10.73 -6.99
CA ASN A 42 2.90 11.68 -7.89
C ASN A 42 2.16 12.78 -7.13
N THR A 43 1.45 12.42 -6.05
CA THR A 43 0.80 13.40 -5.17
C THR A 43 1.81 14.37 -4.56
N ALA A 44 2.90 13.85 -3.98
CA ALA A 44 3.94 14.67 -3.38
C ALA A 44 4.59 15.62 -4.40
N GLN A 45 4.83 15.18 -5.63
CA GLN A 45 5.35 16.05 -6.70
C GLN A 45 4.39 17.19 -7.04
N ILE A 46 3.08 16.94 -7.05
CA ILE A 46 2.07 17.98 -7.29
C ILE A 46 2.05 18.98 -6.12
N GLU A 47 2.09 18.50 -4.88
CA GLU A 47 2.15 19.35 -3.67
C GLU A 47 3.42 20.20 -3.64
N GLU A 48 4.57 19.63 -4.04
CA GLU A 48 5.84 20.35 -4.19
C GLU A 48 5.71 21.48 -5.21
N GLN A 49 5.18 21.18 -6.41
CA GLN A 49 4.99 22.17 -7.48
C GLN A 49 4.05 23.30 -7.08
N LYS A 50 3.06 23.03 -6.22
CA LYS A 50 2.15 24.03 -5.68
C LYS A 50 2.72 24.80 -4.49
N GLY A 51 3.88 24.41 -3.96
CA GLY A 51 4.47 24.97 -2.74
C GLY A 51 3.69 24.61 -1.46
N GLU A 52 2.88 23.54 -1.51
CA GLU A 52 2.09 23.05 -0.38
C GLU A 52 2.96 22.23 0.60
N LEU A 53 4.05 21.63 0.11
CA LEU A 53 5.01 20.93 0.97
C LEU A 53 5.84 21.92 1.81
N LYS A 54 5.55 21.97 3.11
CA LYS A 54 6.35 22.70 4.09
C LYS A 54 7.35 21.77 4.76
N PHE A 55 8.64 22.07 4.58
CA PHE A 55 9.73 21.36 5.26
C PHE A 55 10.27 22.23 6.39
N SER A 56 10.64 21.61 7.50
CA SER A 56 11.40 22.25 8.56
C SER A 56 12.46 21.29 9.09
N SER A 57 13.63 21.82 9.43
CA SER A 57 14.68 21.11 10.17
C SER A 57 14.51 21.23 11.69
N ASN A 58 13.52 21.99 12.16
CA ASN A 58 13.21 22.20 13.57
C ASN A 58 12.07 21.28 14.01
N ILE A 59 12.35 20.39 14.96
CA ILE A 59 11.37 19.42 15.46
C ILE A 59 10.14 20.06 16.11
N ASN A 60 10.26 21.25 16.68
CA ASN A 60 9.11 21.94 17.29
C ASN A 60 8.16 22.49 16.22
N GLU A 61 8.70 23.00 15.11
CA GLU A 61 7.90 23.44 13.96
C GLU A 61 7.23 22.25 13.26
N LEU A 62 7.94 21.13 13.10
CA LEU A 62 7.36 19.90 12.54
C LEU A 62 6.18 19.37 13.36
N LYS A 63 6.25 19.43 14.71
CA LYS A 63 5.14 19.01 15.56
C LYS A 63 3.89 19.86 15.35
N GLN A 64 4.05 21.18 15.23
CA GLN A 64 2.92 22.07 14.99
C GLN A 64 2.23 21.78 13.64
N LEU A 65 3.01 21.44 12.60
CA LEU A 65 2.48 21.09 11.28
C LEU A 65 1.69 19.75 11.25
N ILE A 66 1.85 18.89 12.26
CA ILE A 66 1.13 17.60 12.37
C ILE A 66 -0.16 17.75 13.19
N GLU A 67 -0.23 18.78 14.04
CA GLU A 67 -1.38 19.05 14.93
C GLU A 67 -2.45 19.97 14.31
N GLU A 68 -2.16 20.58 13.15
CA GLU A 68 -3.13 21.31 12.29
C GLU A 68 -3.99 20.36 11.44
#